data_AF-A0A1F7QUJ7-F1
#
_entry.id   AF-A0A1F7QUJ7-F1
#
_cell.length_a   1.000
_cell.length_b   1.000
_cell.length_c   1.000
_cell.angle_alpha   90.00
_cell.angle_beta   90.00
_cell.angle_gamma   90.00
#
_symmetry.space_group_name_H-M   'P 1'
#
loop_
_entity.id
_entity.type
_entity.pdbx_description
1 polymer ?
#
loop_
_entity_poly.entity_id
_entity_poly.type
_entity_poly.pdbx_seq_one_letter_code
_entity_poly.pdbx_strand_id
1 'polypeptide(L)'
;MSENKGKKIPVAAFSGTLEIGNSELPCYVLDDGTRVFSTTGMLVSLGFKSNVNAREVLTARAIKPYIDRGKDARGLKLIEFDTGGYGKAIGYDVEQFMDVCQAFSKAQDAGVKLTPRQLTASKRANMLLRATSKVGIIALVDEATGYQHVRQEQELQFKLKLFLAEEMRGWEKTFPDKLWIELARLTDWHGEPTKNRPRYWGYLVMELIYRYLDPDVAEYLKDNKPKPRKGQNYHQWFTEDYGVRKLVEHINQVIGMAQACDTIDELKKKMKHVYGKEPLQLEMFIDDHDKRELPTKIDMPFDEAMAKIAKAGK
;
A
#
# COMPACT_ATOMS: atom_id res chain seq x y z
N MET A 1 -5.86 -29.94 48.48
CA MET A 1 -4.84 -29.31 47.61
C MET A 1 -4.84 -30.06 46.29
N SER A 2 -5.53 -29.54 45.29
CA SER A 2 -5.55 -30.14 43.95
C SER A 2 -4.28 -29.71 43.21
N GLU A 3 -3.38 -30.65 42.95
CA GLU A 3 -2.21 -30.44 42.11
C GLU A 3 -2.66 -30.02 40.70
N ASN A 4 -2.40 -28.76 40.36
CA ASN A 4 -2.57 -28.25 39.03
C ASN A 4 -1.41 -28.80 38.19
N LYS A 5 -1.57 -29.98 37.57
CA LYS A 5 -0.63 -30.50 36.58
C LYS A 5 -0.51 -29.45 35.48
N GLY A 6 0.58 -28.67 35.51
CA GLY A 6 0.84 -27.58 34.58
C GLY A 6 0.69 -28.10 33.16
N LYS A 7 -0.28 -27.55 32.42
CA LYS A 7 -0.52 -27.90 31.03
C LYS A 7 0.76 -27.58 30.26
N LYS A 8 1.50 -28.61 29.84
CA LYS A 8 2.75 -28.45 29.10
C LYS A 8 2.40 -27.72 27.80
N ILE A 9 2.84 -26.48 27.68
CA ILE A 9 2.64 -25.69 26.46
C ILE A 9 3.64 -26.18 25.41
N PRO A 10 3.23 -26.28 24.13
CA PRO A 10 4.12 -26.67 23.05
C PRO A 10 5.23 -25.63 22.85
N VAL A 11 6.38 -26.08 22.37
CA VAL A 11 7.59 -25.25 22.22
C VAL A 11 7.92 -25.12 20.74
N ALA A 12 8.29 -23.93 20.30
CA ALA A 12 8.76 -23.70 18.93
C ALA A 12 10.08 -24.45 18.69
N ALA A 13 10.03 -25.48 17.86
CA ALA A 13 11.20 -26.20 17.38
C ALA A 13 11.91 -25.43 16.25
N PHE A 14 11.14 -24.69 15.45
CA PHE A 14 11.64 -23.80 14.40
C PHE A 14 10.94 -22.45 14.47
N SER A 15 11.67 -21.39 14.16
CA SER A 15 11.17 -20.02 14.08
C SER A 15 11.65 -19.35 12.79
N GLY A 16 10.86 -18.41 12.30
CA GLY A 16 11.16 -17.65 11.10
C GLY A 16 10.25 -16.43 10.98
N THR A 17 10.47 -15.67 9.91
CA THR A 17 9.63 -14.52 9.59
C THR A 17 9.28 -14.54 8.12
N LEU A 18 7.98 -14.47 7.82
CA LEU A 18 7.49 -14.25 6.46
C LEU A 18 7.38 -12.75 6.21
N GLU A 19 7.97 -12.30 5.11
CA GLU A 19 7.84 -10.92 4.65
C GLU A 19 6.59 -10.77 3.79
N ILE A 20 5.67 -9.91 4.24
CA ILE A 20 4.41 -9.61 3.59
C ILE A 20 4.38 -8.12 3.24
N GLY A 21 4.85 -7.80 2.03
CA GLY A 21 5.04 -6.40 1.63
C GLY A 21 5.99 -5.69 2.59
N ASN A 22 5.50 -4.65 3.28
CA ASN A 22 6.26 -3.89 4.28
C ASN A 22 6.01 -4.37 5.73
N SER A 23 5.50 -5.59 5.90
CA SER A 23 5.13 -6.12 7.21
C SER A 23 5.78 -7.48 7.43
N GLU A 24 6.15 -7.74 8.67
CA GLU A 24 6.73 -9.01 9.09
C GLU A 24 5.66 -9.87 9.77
N LEU A 25 5.62 -11.15 9.41
CA LEU A 25 4.75 -12.15 9.99
C LEU A 25 5.62 -13.25 10.64
N PRO A 26 5.89 -13.14 11.95
CA PRO A 26 6.61 -14.16 12.70
C PRO A 26 5.85 -15.49 12.65
N CYS A 27 6.56 -16.56 12.29
CA CYS A 27 6.02 -17.89 12.11
C CYS A 27 6.85 -18.93 12.87
N TYR A 28 6.16 -19.98 13.32
CA TYR A 28 6.74 -21.00 14.18
C TYR A 28 6.26 -22.38 13.75
N VAL A 29 7.14 -23.38 13.86
CA VAL A 29 6.76 -24.80 13.84
C VAL A 29 7.01 -25.33 15.23
N LEU A 30 5.94 -25.79 15.89
CA LEU A 30 5.99 -26.33 17.24
C LEU A 30 6.54 -27.76 17.25
N ASP A 31 6.92 -28.25 18.42
CA ASP A 31 7.45 -29.58 18.66
C ASP A 31 6.47 -30.72 18.32
N ASP A 32 5.16 -30.42 18.30
CA ASP A 32 4.10 -31.31 17.82
C ASP A 32 3.84 -31.22 16.30
N GLY A 33 4.59 -30.39 15.58
CA GLY A 33 4.45 -30.16 14.14
C GLY A 33 3.39 -29.11 13.77
N THR A 34 2.68 -28.53 14.73
CA THR A 34 1.71 -27.45 14.49
C THR A 34 2.43 -26.22 13.96
N ARG A 35 1.86 -25.59 12.92
CA ARG A 35 2.41 -24.36 12.32
C ARG A 35 1.59 -23.19 12.80
N VAL A 36 2.24 -22.17 13.37
CA VAL A 36 1.55 -21.07 14.05
C VAL A 36 2.06 -19.72 13.56
N PHE A 37 1.13 -18.80 13.31
CA PHE A 37 1.41 -17.37 13.21
C PHE A 37 1.09 -16.65 14.51
N SER A 38 1.92 -15.67 14.88
CA SER A 38 1.60 -14.79 16.01
C SER A 38 0.34 -13.96 15.74
N THR A 39 -0.45 -13.71 16.78
CA THR A 39 -1.65 -12.85 16.67
C THR A 39 -1.32 -11.44 16.18
N THR A 40 -0.22 -10.88 16.68
CA THR A 40 0.29 -9.56 16.27
C THR A 40 0.65 -9.53 14.80
N GLY A 41 1.39 -10.53 14.31
CA GLY A 41 1.76 -10.59 12.90
C GLY A 41 0.54 -10.71 11.99
N MET A 42 -0.45 -11.54 12.36
CA MET A 42 -1.70 -11.64 11.60
C MET A 42 -2.43 -10.29 11.51
N LEU A 43 -2.51 -9.54 12.61
CA LEU A 43 -3.12 -8.21 12.60
C LEU A 43 -2.40 -7.24 11.67
N VAL A 44 -1.07 -7.16 11.78
CA VAL A 44 -0.27 -6.23 10.99
C VAL A 44 -0.33 -6.57 9.50
N SER A 45 -0.28 -7.86 9.15
CA SER A 45 -0.43 -8.32 7.76
C SER A 45 -1.79 -7.90 7.15
N LEU A 46 -2.86 -7.87 7.94
CA LEU A 46 -4.19 -7.39 7.55
C LEU A 46 -4.33 -5.85 7.62
N GLY A 47 -3.30 -5.12 8.07
CA GLY A 47 -3.29 -3.66 8.13
C GLY A 47 -3.86 -3.05 9.40
N PHE A 48 -3.97 -3.82 10.47
CA PHE A 48 -4.26 -3.32 11.80
C PHE A 48 -2.99 -2.96 12.55
N LYS A 49 -3.13 -2.12 13.59
CA LYS A 49 -2.02 -1.83 14.51
C LYS A 49 -1.80 -3.04 15.42
N SER A 50 -0.56 -3.26 15.84
CA SER A 50 -0.14 -4.37 16.70
C SER A 50 -0.84 -4.40 18.08
N ASN A 51 -1.26 -3.24 18.59
CA ASN A 51 -1.90 -3.11 19.90
C ASN A 51 -3.43 -3.31 19.90
N VAL A 52 -4.02 -3.62 18.75
CA VAL A 52 -5.47 -3.87 18.64
C VAL A 52 -5.78 -5.27 19.16
N ASN A 53 -6.96 -5.44 19.76
CA ASN A 53 -7.41 -6.76 20.20
C ASN A 53 -7.64 -7.69 19.00
N ALA A 54 -6.76 -8.68 18.84
CA ALA A 54 -6.81 -9.63 17.73
C ALA A 54 -8.15 -10.37 17.67
N ARG A 55 -8.68 -10.79 18.82
CA ARG A 55 -9.94 -11.53 18.87
C ARG A 55 -11.10 -10.68 18.35
N GLU A 56 -11.17 -9.40 18.74
CA GLU A 56 -12.23 -8.50 18.30
C GLU A 56 -12.20 -8.27 16.78
N VAL A 57 -11.01 -8.09 16.22
CA VAL A 57 -10.82 -7.88 14.78
C VAL A 57 -11.17 -9.13 13.98
N LEU A 58 -10.60 -10.27 14.36
CA LEU A 58 -10.72 -11.53 13.63
C LEU A 58 -12.13 -12.13 13.77
N THR A 59 -12.84 -11.86 14.88
CA THR A 59 -14.22 -12.33 15.12
C THR A 59 -15.27 -11.22 15.01
N ALA A 60 -14.95 -10.14 14.29
CA ALA A 60 -15.87 -9.03 14.10
C ALA A 60 -17.23 -9.50 13.53
N ARG A 61 -18.34 -8.88 13.96
CA ARG A 61 -19.71 -9.29 13.61
C ARG A 61 -19.96 -9.46 12.11
N ALA A 62 -19.32 -8.62 11.28
CA ALA A 62 -19.44 -8.68 9.83
C ALA A 62 -18.68 -9.87 9.20
N ILE A 63 -17.66 -10.39 9.89
CA ILE A 63 -16.71 -11.38 9.39
C ILE A 63 -16.99 -12.77 9.97
N LYS A 64 -17.32 -12.84 11.26
CA LYS A 64 -17.58 -14.08 12.01
C LYS A 64 -18.51 -15.08 11.28
N PRO A 65 -19.64 -14.66 10.67
CA PRO A 65 -20.50 -15.58 9.93
C PRO A 65 -19.80 -16.30 8.77
N TYR A 66 -18.74 -15.73 8.20
CA TYR A 66 -18.00 -16.31 7.08
C TYR A 66 -16.84 -17.21 7.54
N ILE A 67 -16.42 -17.11 8.80
CA ILE A 67 -15.50 -18.05 9.45
C ILE A 67 -16.26 -19.32 9.84
N ASP A 68 -17.45 -19.16 10.42
CA ASP A 68 -18.24 -20.26 10.99
C ASP A 68 -19.05 -21.06 9.92
N ARG A 69 -18.96 -20.71 8.63
CA ARG A 69 -19.76 -21.31 7.53
C ARG A 69 -19.09 -22.49 6.80
N GLY A 70 -17.92 -22.95 7.23
CA GLY A 70 -17.25 -24.12 6.67
C GLY A 70 -17.78 -25.46 7.21
N LYS A 71 -17.49 -26.59 6.52
CA LYS A 71 -17.81 -27.95 6.99
C LYS A 71 -17.18 -28.30 8.35
N ASP A 72 -16.19 -27.51 8.76
CA ASP A 72 -15.46 -27.59 10.02
C ASP A 72 -15.63 -26.30 10.82
N ALA A 73 -16.84 -26.02 11.32
CA ALA A 73 -17.13 -24.86 12.18
C ALA A 73 -16.44 -24.98 13.56
N ARG A 74 -15.11 -24.99 13.59
CA ARG A 74 -14.26 -25.15 14.78
C ARG A 74 -14.05 -23.83 15.52
N GLY A 75 -14.36 -22.70 14.88
CA GLY A 75 -14.02 -21.36 15.35
C GLY A 75 -12.50 -21.13 15.41
N LEU A 76 -12.08 -19.88 15.63
CA LEU A 76 -10.66 -19.58 15.81
C LEU A 76 -10.18 -20.09 17.16
N LYS A 77 -9.13 -20.92 17.16
CA LYS A 77 -8.58 -21.54 18.37
C LYS A 77 -7.22 -20.93 18.67
N LEU A 78 -7.15 -20.18 19.76
CA LEU A 78 -5.90 -19.58 20.21
C LEU A 78 -4.97 -20.68 20.74
N ILE A 79 -3.70 -20.60 20.35
CA ILE A 79 -2.62 -21.49 20.79
C ILE A 79 -1.65 -20.64 21.61
N GLU A 80 -1.44 -21.00 22.87
CA GLU A 80 -0.34 -20.48 23.70
C GLU A 80 0.85 -21.42 23.53
N PHE A 81 2.03 -20.88 23.25
CA PHE A 81 3.25 -21.64 23.00
C PHE A 81 4.47 -20.89 23.52
N ASP A 82 5.55 -21.64 23.78
CA ASP A 82 6.86 -21.08 24.09
C ASP A 82 7.62 -20.86 22.77
N THR A 83 8.22 -19.68 22.60
CA THR A 83 9.00 -19.33 21.39
C THR A 83 10.39 -19.97 21.37
N GLY A 84 10.78 -20.74 22.40
CA GLY A 84 12.08 -21.41 22.48
C GLY A 84 13.24 -20.48 22.83
N GLY A 85 12.96 -19.25 23.27
CA GLY A 85 13.99 -18.29 23.69
C GLY A 85 13.50 -16.90 24.11
N TYR A 86 12.42 -16.39 23.50
CA TYR A 86 11.88 -15.04 23.76
C TYR A 86 10.68 -15.05 24.73
N GLY A 87 10.40 -16.19 25.36
CA GLY A 87 9.27 -16.39 26.26
C GLY A 87 8.01 -16.88 25.55
N LYS A 88 6.86 -16.63 26.17
CA LYS A 88 5.57 -17.13 25.70
C LYS A 88 4.93 -16.22 24.67
N ALA A 89 4.29 -16.81 23.68
CA ALA A 89 3.50 -16.13 22.67
C ALA A 89 2.11 -16.76 22.52
N ILE A 90 1.22 -16.02 21.87
CA ILE A 90 -0.09 -16.51 21.46
C ILE A 90 -0.25 -16.37 19.95
N GLY A 91 -0.93 -17.33 19.34
CA GLY A 91 -1.10 -17.38 17.90
C GLY A 91 -2.30 -18.21 17.48
N TYR A 92 -2.44 -18.33 16.17
CA TYR A 92 -3.39 -19.22 15.52
C TYR A 92 -2.65 -20.13 14.56
N ASP A 93 -3.23 -21.29 14.31
CA ASP A 93 -2.75 -22.16 13.25
C ASP A 93 -2.74 -21.40 11.91
N VAL A 94 -1.72 -21.65 11.08
CA VAL A 94 -1.55 -20.95 9.80
C VAL A 94 -2.74 -21.16 8.85
N GLU A 95 -3.44 -22.29 8.92
CA GLU A 95 -4.65 -22.55 8.13
C GLU A 95 -5.80 -21.65 8.59
N GLN A 96 -5.93 -21.41 9.90
CA GLN A 96 -6.94 -20.50 10.45
C GLN A 96 -6.73 -19.04 10.01
N PHE A 97 -5.48 -18.64 9.75
CA PHE A 97 -5.22 -17.33 9.14
C PHE A 97 -5.75 -17.25 7.71
N MET A 98 -5.64 -18.33 6.94
CA MET A 98 -6.21 -18.41 5.59
C MET A 98 -7.74 -18.38 5.63
N ASP A 99 -8.35 -19.04 6.61
CA ASP A 99 -9.80 -18.98 6.84
C ASP A 99 -10.27 -17.55 7.15
N VAL A 100 -9.54 -16.82 7.99
CA VAL A 100 -9.81 -15.40 8.25
C VAL A 100 -9.73 -14.59 6.96
N CYS A 101 -8.68 -14.77 6.17
CA CYS A 101 -8.54 -14.05 4.90
C CYS A 101 -9.71 -14.35 3.96
N GLN A 102 -10.12 -15.62 3.88
CA GLN A 102 -11.26 -16.04 3.07
C GLN A 102 -12.58 -15.47 3.60
N ALA A 103 -12.74 -15.33 4.93
CA ALA A 103 -13.92 -14.73 5.53
C ALA A 103 -14.05 -13.25 5.19
N PHE A 104 -12.93 -12.49 5.24
CA PHE A 104 -12.90 -11.10 4.80
C PHE A 104 -13.21 -10.94 3.31
N SER A 105 -12.71 -11.86 2.48
CA SER A 105 -12.99 -11.93 1.04
C SER A 105 -14.48 -12.17 0.76
N LYS A 106 -15.06 -13.24 1.34
CA LYS A 106 -16.47 -13.59 1.20
C LYS A 106 -17.42 -12.50 1.73
N ALA A 107 -17.07 -11.86 2.85
CA ALA A 107 -17.87 -10.76 3.38
C ALA A 107 -17.92 -9.57 2.41
N GLN A 108 -16.80 -9.27 1.75
CA GLN A 108 -16.73 -8.24 0.73
C GLN A 108 -17.55 -8.63 -0.51
N ASP A 109 -17.39 -9.85 -1.03
CA ASP A 109 -18.12 -10.35 -2.20
C ASP A 109 -19.64 -10.40 -1.98
N ALA A 110 -20.06 -10.69 -0.76
CA ALA A 110 -21.47 -10.69 -0.36
C ALA A 110 -22.05 -9.28 -0.14
N GLY A 111 -21.28 -8.21 -0.38
CA GLY A 111 -21.74 -6.83 -0.25
C GLY A 111 -22.03 -6.40 1.20
N VAL A 112 -21.44 -7.07 2.19
CA VAL A 112 -21.61 -6.69 3.61
C VAL A 112 -21.05 -5.29 3.81
N LYS A 113 -21.76 -4.46 4.59
CA LYS A 113 -21.27 -3.12 4.96
C LYS A 113 -20.06 -3.22 5.88
N LEU A 114 -18.86 -3.14 5.32
CA LEU A 114 -17.59 -3.12 6.04
C LEU A 114 -17.20 -1.69 6.45
N THR A 115 -16.58 -1.56 7.62
CA THR A 115 -15.92 -0.29 8.01
C THR A 115 -14.73 -0.01 7.10
N PRO A 116 -14.24 1.24 7.00
CA PRO A 116 -13.05 1.56 6.18
C PRO A 116 -11.83 0.70 6.52
N ARG A 117 -11.60 0.39 7.80
CA ARG A 117 -10.51 -0.50 8.24
C ARG A 117 -10.72 -1.95 7.80
N GLN A 118 -11.93 -2.48 7.95
CA GLN A 118 -12.26 -3.83 7.48
C GLN A 118 -12.19 -3.94 5.96
N LEU A 119 -12.57 -2.88 5.23
CA LEU A 119 -12.41 -2.86 3.78
C LEU A 119 -10.94 -2.93 3.38
N THR A 120 -10.05 -2.16 4.02
CA THR A 120 -8.60 -2.28 3.82
C THR A 120 -8.09 -3.69 4.14
N ALA A 121 -8.58 -4.28 5.23
CA ALA A 121 -8.24 -5.65 5.61
C ALA A 121 -8.72 -6.68 4.56
N SER A 122 -9.92 -6.55 4.00
CA SER A 122 -10.41 -7.43 2.93
C SER A 122 -9.56 -7.33 1.66
N LYS A 123 -9.10 -6.14 1.30
CA LYS A 123 -8.17 -5.97 0.17
C LYS A 123 -6.85 -6.70 0.40
N ARG A 124 -6.26 -6.52 1.60
CA ARG A 124 -5.01 -7.20 1.99
C ARG A 124 -5.18 -8.71 2.08
N ALA A 125 -6.29 -9.18 2.63
CA ALA A 125 -6.65 -10.60 2.68
C ALA A 125 -6.75 -11.21 1.28
N ASN A 126 -7.40 -10.53 0.33
CA ASN A 126 -7.49 -10.98 -1.06
C ASN A 126 -6.13 -11.07 -1.74
N MET A 127 -5.27 -10.06 -1.54
CA MET A 127 -3.89 -10.07 -2.01
C MET A 127 -3.11 -11.26 -1.45
N LEU A 128 -3.22 -11.48 -0.13
CA LEU A 128 -2.57 -12.61 0.55
C LEU A 128 -3.02 -13.95 -0.02
N LEU A 129 -4.34 -14.16 -0.15
CA LEU A 129 -4.91 -15.37 -0.72
C LEU A 129 -4.34 -15.68 -2.10
N ARG A 130 -4.27 -14.67 -2.98
CA ARG A 130 -3.79 -14.83 -4.36
C ARG A 130 -2.29 -15.14 -4.40
N ALA A 131 -1.50 -14.36 -3.66
CA ALA A 131 -0.05 -14.53 -3.63
C ALA A 131 0.36 -15.88 -3.03
N THR A 132 -0.23 -16.27 -1.88
CA THR A 132 0.07 -17.55 -1.24
C THR A 132 -0.44 -18.74 -2.06
N SER A 133 -1.54 -18.60 -2.81
CA SER A 133 -2.00 -19.66 -3.73
C SER A 133 -0.99 -19.92 -4.86
N LYS A 134 -0.43 -18.85 -5.45
CA LYS A 134 0.62 -18.96 -6.49
C LYS A 134 1.89 -19.61 -5.93
N VAL A 135 2.31 -19.25 -4.72
CA VAL A 135 3.47 -19.89 -4.07
C VAL A 135 3.18 -21.33 -3.69
N GLY A 136 1.97 -21.62 -3.20
CA GLY A 136 1.56 -22.96 -2.79
C GLY A 136 1.64 -23.97 -3.91
N ILE A 137 1.12 -23.64 -5.10
CA ILE A 137 1.23 -24.55 -6.26
C ILE A 137 2.68 -24.78 -6.68
N ILE A 138 3.53 -23.75 -6.63
CA ILE A 138 4.96 -23.89 -6.92
C ILE A 138 5.63 -24.79 -5.88
N ALA A 139 5.36 -24.57 -4.59
CA ALA A 139 5.93 -25.38 -3.51
C ALA A 139 5.54 -26.87 -3.62
N LEU A 140 4.29 -27.16 -3.99
CA LEU A 140 3.81 -28.53 -4.20
C LEU A 140 4.50 -29.20 -5.39
N VAL A 141 4.73 -28.46 -6.48
CA VAL A 141 5.50 -28.97 -7.63
C VAL A 141 6.95 -29.22 -7.24
N ASP A 142 7.57 -28.30 -6.50
CA ASP A 142 8.94 -28.44 -6.03
C ASP A 142 9.10 -29.67 -5.11
N GLU A 143 8.12 -29.93 -4.24
CA GLU A 143 8.10 -31.11 -3.38
C GLU A 143 7.91 -32.40 -4.20
N ALA A 144 6.93 -32.42 -5.12
CA ALA A 144 6.62 -33.59 -5.94
C ALA A 144 7.74 -33.97 -6.92
N THR A 145 8.50 -32.99 -7.39
CA THR A 145 9.65 -33.20 -8.31
C THR A 145 10.98 -33.39 -7.59
N GLY A 146 11.02 -33.16 -6.27
CA GLY A 146 12.26 -33.11 -5.49
C GLY A 146 13.10 -31.84 -5.68
N TYR A 147 12.66 -30.90 -6.52
CA TYR A 147 13.34 -29.62 -6.75
C TYR A 147 13.48 -28.78 -5.46
N GLN A 148 12.66 -29.05 -4.43
CA GLN A 148 12.78 -28.43 -3.11
C GLN A 148 14.18 -28.55 -2.46
N HIS A 149 14.96 -29.57 -2.85
CA HIS A 149 16.31 -29.81 -2.32
C HIS A 149 17.42 -29.14 -3.16
N VAL A 150 17.09 -28.58 -4.32
CA VAL A 150 18.04 -28.01 -5.29
C VAL A 150 17.85 -26.50 -5.47
N ARG A 151 16.64 -26.00 -5.27
CA ARG A 151 16.30 -24.57 -5.35
C ARG A 151 17.13 -23.72 -4.38
N GLN A 152 17.31 -22.44 -4.71
CA GLN A 152 18.04 -21.52 -3.84
C GLN A 152 17.29 -21.31 -2.51
N GLU A 153 18.06 -21.09 -1.44
CA GLU A 153 17.48 -20.66 -0.16
C GLU A 153 16.65 -19.39 -0.36
N GLN A 154 15.46 -19.34 0.26
CA GLN A 154 14.50 -18.23 0.18
C GLN A 154 13.83 -17.98 -1.19
N GLU A 155 13.98 -18.85 -2.20
CA GLU A 155 13.35 -18.66 -3.52
C GLU A 155 11.82 -18.49 -3.45
N LEU A 156 11.13 -19.28 -2.61
CA LEU A 156 9.68 -19.16 -2.42
C LEU A 156 9.29 -17.84 -1.73
N GLN A 157 10.12 -17.34 -0.81
CA GLN A 157 9.88 -16.07 -0.14
C GLN A 157 10.08 -14.89 -1.12
N PHE A 158 11.07 -14.97 -2.01
CA PHE A 158 11.24 -14.01 -3.10
C PHE A 158 10.03 -14.00 -4.04
N LYS A 159 9.55 -15.18 -4.47
CA LYS A 159 8.33 -15.29 -5.30
C LYS A 159 7.10 -14.72 -4.58
N LEU A 160 6.96 -14.96 -3.28
CA LEU A 160 5.88 -14.37 -2.47
C LEU A 160 5.92 -12.83 -2.52
N LYS A 161 7.09 -12.22 -2.33
CA LYS A 161 7.25 -10.76 -2.41
C LYS A 161 6.84 -10.23 -3.79
N LEU A 162 7.29 -10.91 -4.86
CA LEU A 162 6.95 -10.55 -6.23
C LEU A 162 5.44 -10.60 -6.49
N PHE A 163 4.74 -11.65 -6.06
CA PHE A 163 3.29 -11.76 -6.24
C PHE A 163 2.51 -10.79 -5.37
N LEU A 164 2.99 -10.49 -4.16
CA LEU A 164 2.39 -9.43 -3.34
C LEU A 164 2.56 -8.06 -4.00
N ALA A 165 3.71 -7.77 -4.61
CA ALA A 165 3.91 -6.55 -5.40
C ALA A 165 3.02 -6.53 -6.65
N GLU A 166 2.90 -7.66 -7.36
CA GLU A 166 1.76 -8.13 -8.18
C GLU A 166 0.43 -7.45 -7.83
N GLU A 167 -0.13 -7.97 -6.74
CA GLU A 167 -1.46 -7.65 -6.28
C GLU A 167 -1.54 -6.21 -5.75
N MET A 168 -0.51 -5.69 -5.06
CA MET A 168 -0.47 -4.30 -4.62
C MET A 168 -0.53 -3.33 -5.79
N ARG A 169 0.13 -3.61 -6.93
CA ARG A 169 0.06 -2.79 -8.15
C ARG A 169 -1.34 -2.71 -8.74
N GLY A 170 -2.15 -3.77 -8.61
CA GLY A 170 -3.56 -3.74 -9.00
C GLY A 170 -4.42 -2.81 -8.13
N TRP A 171 -3.98 -2.53 -6.90
CA TRP A 171 -4.68 -1.70 -5.91
C TRP A 171 -4.14 -0.28 -5.77
N GLU A 172 -2.84 -0.08 -5.95
CA GLU A 172 -2.22 1.23 -6.01
C GLU A 172 -2.60 1.89 -7.33
N LYS A 173 -3.20 3.08 -7.25
CA LYS A 173 -3.33 3.92 -8.43
C LYS A 173 -1.91 4.23 -8.91
N THR A 174 -1.43 3.60 -9.98
CA THR A 174 -0.10 3.89 -10.57
C THR A 174 0.09 5.39 -10.81
N PHE A 175 -1.02 6.09 -11.02
CA PHE A 175 -1.10 7.55 -11.05
C PHE A 175 -1.78 8.05 -9.77
N PRO A 176 -1.03 8.60 -8.79
CA PRO A 176 -1.59 9.12 -7.55
C PRO A 176 -2.53 10.31 -7.81
N ASP A 177 -3.53 10.50 -6.94
CA ASP A 177 -4.51 11.58 -7.10
C ASP A 177 -3.87 12.97 -7.14
N LYS A 178 -2.73 13.15 -6.46
CA LYS A 178 -1.94 14.38 -6.45
C LYS A 178 -1.52 14.83 -7.86
N LEU A 179 -1.16 13.91 -8.75
CA LEU A 179 -0.81 14.27 -10.14
C LEU A 179 -1.98 14.97 -10.83
N TRP A 180 -3.18 14.42 -10.67
CA TRP A 180 -4.39 14.96 -11.29
C TRP A 180 -4.78 16.31 -10.69
N ILE A 181 -4.55 16.49 -9.38
CA ILE A 181 -4.77 17.77 -8.69
C ILE A 181 -3.83 18.84 -9.24
N GLU A 182 -2.53 18.54 -9.37
CA GLU A 182 -1.57 19.50 -9.93
C GLU A 182 -1.86 19.82 -11.40
N LEU A 183 -2.23 18.83 -12.22
CA LEU A 183 -2.63 19.10 -13.61
C LEU A 183 -3.88 19.98 -13.70
N ALA A 184 -4.86 19.79 -12.80
CA ALA A 184 -6.01 20.69 -12.74
C ALA A 184 -5.59 22.13 -12.43
N ARG A 185 -4.72 22.32 -11.44
CA ARG A 185 -4.21 23.64 -11.07
C ARG A 185 -3.47 24.32 -12.23
N LEU A 186 -2.53 23.60 -12.86
CA LEU A 186 -1.67 24.15 -13.92
C LEU A 186 -2.38 24.38 -15.26
N THR A 187 -3.55 23.75 -15.47
CA THR A 187 -4.35 23.91 -16.70
C THR A 187 -5.63 24.72 -16.48
N ASP A 188 -5.77 25.34 -15.31
CA ASP A 188 -6.95 26.09 -14.89
C ASP A 188 -8.28 25.31 -15.09
N TRP A 189 -8.26 24.03 -14.72
CA TRP A 189 -9.42 23.15 -14.85
C TRP A 189 -10.23 23.11 -13.55
N HIS A 190 -11.49 23.54 -13.62
CA HIS A 190 -12.38 23.63 -12.46
C HIS A 190 -13.27 22.40 -12.19
N GLY A 191 -13.10 21.31 -12.94
CA GLY A 191 -13.84 20.06 -12.70
C GLY A 191 -13.25 19.22 -11.55
N GLU A 192 -13.84 18.05 -11.24
CA GLU A 192 -13.29 17.12 -10.23
C GLU A 192 -12.13 16.27 -10.83
N PRO A 193 -10.84 16.59 -10.59
CA PRO A 193 -9.72 15.94 -11.29
C PRO A 193 -9.56 14.44 -11.00
N THR A 194 -10.07 13.98 -9.85
CA THR A 194 -9.99 12.57 -9.46
C THR A 194 -11.06 11.71 -10.15
N LYS A 195 -12.19 12.30 -10.55
CA LYS A 195 -13.35 11.60 -11.15
C LYS A 195 -13.56 11.92 -12.64
N ASN A 196 -13.46 13.20 -13.03
CA ASN A 196 -13.74 13.69 -14.38
C ASN A 196 -12.54 14.44 -14.93
N ARG A 197 -11.86 13.83 -15.92
CA ARG A 197 -10.62 14.35 -16.51
C ARG A 197 -10.84 14.71 -17.98
N PRO A 198 -10.34 15.87 -18.44
CA PRO A 198 -10.33 16.19 -19.86
C PRO A 198 -9.56 15.15 -20.67
N ARG A 199 -10.05 14.82 -21.88
CA ARG A 199 -9.39 13.84 -22.76
C ARG A 199 -7.95 14.23 -23.11
N TYR A 200 -7.67 15.54 -23.21
CA TYR A 200 -6.36 16.03 -23.60
C TYR A 200 -5.26 15.79 -22.54
N TRP A 201 -5.62 15.50 -21.29
CA TRP A 201 -4.64 15.15 -20.24
C TRP A 201 -3.88 13.86 -20.55
N GLY A 202 -4.43 12.98 -21.39
CA GLY A 202 -3.68 11.84 -21.90
C GLY A 202 -2.43 12.26 -22.69
N TYR A 203 -2.48 13.40 -23.40
CA TYR A 203 -1.31 13.95 -24.10
C TYR A 203 -0.29 14.50 -23.11
N LEU A 204 -0.72 15.17 -22.04
CA LEU A 204 0.18 15.66 -20.99
C LEU A 204 0.89 14.51 -20.27
N VAL A 205 0.17 13.42 -19.97
CA VAL A 205 0.79 12.21 -19.39
C VAL A 205 1.80 11.59 -20.35
N MET A 206 1.49 11.51 -21.64
CA MET A 206 2.42 10.99 -22.63
C MET A 206 3.67 11.87 -22.77
N GLU A 207 3.50 13.20 -22.74
CA GLU A 207 4.57 14.19 -22.90
C GLU A 207 5.45 14.31 -21.66
N LEU A 208 4.86 14.37 -20.46
CA LEU A 208 5.58 14.65 -19.21
C LEU A 208 6.08 13.39 -18.51
N ILE A 209 5.39 12.27 -18.67
CA ILE A 209 5.69 11.03 -17.94
C ILE A 209 6.36 10.04 -18.88
N TYR A 210 5.65 9.53 -19.89
CA TYR A 210 6.19 8.44 -20.71
C TYR A 210 7.40 8.86 -21.56
N ARG A 211 7.33 10.00 -22.25
CA ARG A 211 8.42 10.47 -23.13
C ARG A 211 9.74 10.70 -22.39
N TYR A 212 9.70 11.24 -21.18
CA TYR A 212 10.90 11.51 -20.38
C TYR A 212 11.34 10.31 -19.53
N LEU A 213 10.46 9.32 -19.34
CA LEU A 213 10.81 8.07 -18.69
C LEU A 213 11.60 7.17 -19.65
N ASP A 214 11.09 6.95 -20.85
CA ASP A 214 11.74 6.16 -21.90
C ASP A 214 11.09 6.48 -23.28
N PRO A 215 11.83 7.08 -24.23
CA PRO A 215 11.32 7.42 -25.56
C PRO A 215 10.82 6.22 -26.37
N ASP A 216 11.48 5.06 -26.27
CA ASP A 216 11.15 3.85 -27.03
C ASP A 216 9.86 3.22 -26.48
N VAL A 217 9.68 3.25 -25.16
CA VAL A 217 8.40 2.86 -24.51
C VAL A 217 7.27 3.82 -24.89
N ALA A 218 7.55 5.13 -24.95
CA ALA A 218 6.55 6.11 -25.35
C ALA A 218 6.09 5.94 -26.81
N GLU A 219 7.01 5.60 -27.72
CA GLU A 219 6.73 5.31 -29.12
C GLU A 219 5.94 3.99 -29.26
N TYR A 220 6.37 2.93 -28.59
CA TYR A 220 5.66 1.65 -28.55
C TYR A 220 4.21 1.78 -28.05
N LEU A 221 3.97 2.56 -26.98
CA LEU A 221 2.63 2.79 -26.42
C LEU A 221 1.74 3.66 -27.33
N LYS A 222 2.34 4.53 -28.14
CA LYS A 222 1.63 5.38 -29.11
C LYS A 222 1.18 4.59 -30.33
N ASP A 223 2.00 3.64 -30.78
CA ASP A 223 1.75 2.84 -31.98
C ASP A 223 0.90 1.61 -31.70
N ASN A 224 1.03 1.00 -30.52
CA ASN A 224 0.25 -0.17 -30.10
C ASN A 224 -1.01 0.18 -29.29
N LYS A 225 -1.62 1.36 -29.52
CA LYS A 225 -2.85 1.78 -28.83
C LYS A 225 -3.94 0.69 -28.94
N PRO A 226 -4.29 -0.02 -27.86
CA PRO A 226 -5.44 -0.90 -27.91
C PRO A 226 -6.70 -0.06 -28.13
N LYS A 227 -7.65 -0.57 -28.93
CA LYS A 227 -8.98 0.05 -29.05
C LYS A 227 -9.53 0.25 -27.63
N PRO A 228 -10.01 1.46 -27.27
CA PRO A 228 -10.39 1.77 -25.89
C PRO A 228 -11.48 0.81 -25.42
N ARG A 229 -11.08 -0.19 -24.63
CA ARG A 229 -11.96 -1.05 -23.85
C ARG A 229 -11.94 -0.53 -22.42
N LYS A 230 -13.13 -0.38 -21.83
CA LYS A 230 -13.31 0.09 -20.46
C LYS A 230 -12.45 -0.79 -19.52
N GLY A 231 -11.40 -0.22 -18.92
CA GLY A 231 -10.57 -0.91 -17.91
C GLY A 231 -9.13 -1.26 -18.30
N GLN A 232 -8.65 -0.95 -19.52
CA GLN A 232 -7.23 -1.12 -19.87
C GLN A 232 -6.50 0.23 -19.87
N ASN A 233 -5.42 0.32 -19.09
CA ASN A 233 -4.59 1.52 -18.94
C ASN A 233 -3.14 1.23 -19.38
N TYR A 234 -2.44 2.24 -19.90
CA TYR A 234 -1.08 2.10 -20.43
C TYR A 234 -0.04 1.57 -19.44
N HIS A 235 -0.21 1.80 -18.13
CA HIS A 235 0.71 1.30 -17.10
C HIS A 235 0.68 -0.23 -16.91
N GLN A 236 -0.29 -0.93 -17.48
CA GLN A 236 -0.40 -2.39 -17.38
C GLN A 236 0.63 -3.15 -18.25
N TRP A 237 1.45 -2.43 -19.03
CA TRP A 237 2.41 -2.99 -20.00
C TRP A 237 3.88 -2.90 -19.56
N PHE A 238 4.19 -2.33 -18.40
CA PHE A 238 5.55 -2.33 -17.87
C PHE A 238 5.90 -3.74 -17.36
N THR A 239 6.89 -4.38 -17.99
CA THR A 239 7.48 -5.64 -17.52
C THR A 239 8.34 -5.40 -16.28
N GLU A 240 8.20 -6.29 -15.29
CA GLU A 240 8.99 -6.43 -14.05
C GLU A 240 8.98 -5.23 -13.09
N ASP A 241 9.16 -5.53 -11.79
CA ASP A 241 9.10 -4.58 -10.65
C ASP A 241 9.91 -3.30 -10.84
N TYR A 242 10.96 -3.34 -11.67
CA TYR A 242 11.81 -2.20 -12.00
C TYR A 242 11.09 -1.11 -12.80
N GLY A 243 10.33 -1.47 -13.84
CA GLY A 243 9.70 -0.51 -14.75
C GLY A 243 8.60 0.31 -14.07
N VAL A 244 7.78 -0.35 -13.24
CA VAL A 244 6.73 0.33 -12.46
C VAL A 244 7.31 1.18 -11.34
N ARG A 245 8.37 0.72 -10.66
CA ARG A 245 9.04 1.53 -9.64
C ARG A 245 9.63 2.80 -10.25
N LYS A 246 10.29 2.67 -11.41
CA LYS A 246 10.82 3.82 -12.18
C LYS A 246 9.72 4.78 -12.63
N LEU A 247 8.59 4.25 -13.10
CA LEU A 247 7.42 5.04 -13.45
C LEU A 247 6.87 5.83 -12.24
N VAL A 248 6.72 5.18 -11.08
CA VAL A 248 6.22 5.84 -9.86
C VAL A 248 7.22 6.86 -9.31
N GLU A 249 8.52 6.55 -9.31
CA GLU A 249 9.61 7.49 -8.97
C GLU A 249 9.52 8.75 -9.85
N HIS A 250 9.44 8.57 -11.17
CA HIS A 250 9.34 9.66 -12.14
C HIS A 250 8.07 10.49 -11.96
N ILE A 251 6.91 9.84 -11.76
CA ILE A 251 5.65 10.54 -11.48
C ILE A 251 5.76 11.43 -10.24
N ASN A 252 6.38 10.94 -9.17
CA ASN A 252 6.57 11.73 -7.95
C ASN A 252 7.53 12.91 -8.17
N GLN A 253 8.56 12.75 -8.99
CA GLN A 253 9.44 13.86 -9.38
C GLN A 253 8.69 14.93 -10.17
N VAL A 254 7.85 14.51 -11.15
CA VAL A 254 6.99 15.43 -11.92
C VAL A 254 6.02 16.18 -11.00
N ILE A 255 5.41 15.50 -10.02
CA ILE A 255 4.54 16.16 -9.03
C ILE A 255 5.32 17.19 -8.22
N GLY A 256 6.52 16.85 -7.74
CA GLY A 256 7.38 17.78 -6.99
C GLY A 256 7.77 19.01 -7.81
N MET A 257 8.08 18.84 -9.09
CA MET A 257 8.35 19.97 -10.00
C MET A 257 7.10 20.81 -10.28
N ALA A 258 5.94 20.15 -10.45
CA ALA A 258 4.67 20.81 -10.71
C ALA A 258 4.29 21.76 -9.56
N GLN A 259 4.53 21.36 -8.30
CA GLN A 259 4.26 22.18 -7.11
C GLN A 259 4.97 23.52 -7.10
N ALA A 260 6.11 23.63 -7.80
CA ALA A 260 6.89 24.87 -7.91
C ALA A 260 6.61 25.65 -9.21
N CYS A 261 5.55 25.32 -9.94
CA CYS A 261 5.14 26.01 -11.17
C CYS A 261 3.74 26.60 -10.99
N ASP A 262 3.47 27.70 -11.67
CA ASP A 262 2.14 28.34 -11.70
C ASP A 262 1.36 27.96 -12.97
N THR A 263 2.07 27.64 -14.06
CA THR A 263 1.46 27.25 -15.35
C THR A 263 2.00 25.93 -15.90
N ILE A 264 1.20 25.28 -16.76
CA ILE A 264 1.63 24.05 -17.45
C ILE A 264 2.86 24.26 -18.34
N ASP A 265 3.02 25.47 -18.90
CA ASP A 265 4.14 25.81 -19.77
C ASP A 265 5.46 25.94 -18.99
N GLU A 266 5.43 26.50 -17.78
CA GLU A 266 6.58 26.48 -16.87
C GLU A 266 7.01 25.06 -16.53
N LEU A 267 6.06 24.17 -16.22
CA LEU A 267 6.36 22.77 -15.96
C LEU A 267 7.03 22.12 -17.18
N LYS A 268 6.50 22.35 -18.39
CA LYS A 268 7.11 21.85 -19.64
C LYS A 268 8.53 22.37 -19.84
N LYS A 269 8.77 23.67 -19.62
CA LYS A 269 10.12 24.26 -19.71
C LYS A 269 11.10 23.63 -18.72
N LYS A 270 10.69 23.46 -17.45
CA LYS A 270 11.52 22.80 -16.42
C LYS A 270 11.78 21.33 -16.74
N MET A 271 10.79 20.61 -17.25
CA MET A 271 10.94 19.21 -17.68
C MET A 271 11.92 19.07 -18.85
N LYS A 272 11.84 19.96 -19.85
CA LYS A 272 12.81 20.02 -20.97
C LYS A 272 14.23 20.32 -20.49
N HIS A 273 14.38 21.20 -19.51
CA HIS A 273 15.69 21.49 -18.95
C HIS A 273 16.28 20.30 -18.19
N VAL A 274 15.50 19.68 -17.29
CA VAL A 274 15.97 18.60 -16.42
C VAL A 274 16.20 17.29 -17.18
N TYR A 275 15.29 16.91 -18.08
CA TYR A 275 15.33 15.62 -18.78
C TYR A 275 15.73 15.72 -20.25
N GLY A 276 15.37 16.82 -20.92
CA GLY A 276 15.70 17.07 -22.34
C GLY A 276 17.06 17.72 -22.57
N LYS A 277 17.79 18.12 -21.51
CA LYS A 277 19.08 18.82 -21.55
C LYS A 277 19.06 20.12 -22.39
N GLU A 278 17.91 20.77 -22.50
CA GLU A 278 17.80 22.09 -23.15
C GLU A 278 18.24 23.21 -22.19
N PRO A 279 18.94 24.26 -22.67
CA PRO A 279 19.28 25.41 -21.83
C PRO A 279 18.00 26.13 -21.39
N LEU A 280 17.87 26.38 -20.08
CA LEU A 280 16.75 27.15 -19.53
C LEU A 280 17.08 28.64 -19.62
N GLN A 281 16.27 29.41 -20.34
CA GLN A 281 16.32 30.86 -20.25
C GLN A 281 15.69 31.27 -18.91
N LEU A 282 16.50 31.87 -18.03
CA LEU A 282 16.03 32.40 -16.76
C LEU A 282 15.16 33.64 -17.03
N GLU A 283 13.94 33.63 -16.51
CA GLU A 283 13.16 34.87 -16.41
C GLU A 283 13.82 35.75 -15.35
N MET A 284 14.25 36.93 -15.78
CA MET A 284 14.82 37.92 -14.89
C MET A 284 13.68 38.60 -14.16
N PHE A 285 13.51 38.30 -12.88
CA PHE A 285 12.62 39.07 -12.02
C PHE A 285 13.22 40.47 -11.84
N ILE A 286 12.60 41.47 -12.46
CA ILE A 286 12.84 42.86 -12.08
C ILE A 286 12.06 43.04 -10.78
N ASP A 287 12.79 43.06 -9.66
CA ASP A 287 12.22 43.43 -8.36
C ASP A 287 11.90 44.93 -8.45
N ASP A 288 10.65 45.26 -8.77
CA ASP A 288 10.17 46.63 -8.72
C ASP A 288 10.09 46.99 -7.23
N HIS A 289 11.20 47.50 -6.70
CA HIS A 289 11.34 47.93 -5.32
C HIS A 289 10.52 49.20 -5.06
N ASP A 290 9.19 49.12 -5.17
CA ASP A 290 8.28 50.05 -4.52
C ASP A 290 7.62 49.35 -3.33
N LYS A 291 8.46 48.98 -2.36
CA LYS A 291 8.03 48.42 -1.08
C LYS A 291 7.40 49.53 -0.25
N ARG A 292 6.07 49.64 -0.28
CA ARG A 292 5.34 50.21 0.86
C ARG A 292 5.46 49.22 2.02
N GLU A 293 6.45 49.43 2.88
CA GLU A 293 6.59 48.65 4.11
C GLU A 293 5.30 48.76 4.95
N LEU A 294 4.63 47.63 5.17
CA LEU A 294 3.58 47.55 6.18
C LEU A 294 4.25 47.62 7.56
N PRO A 295 3.81 48.53 8.46
CA PRO A 295 4.47 48.73 9.74
C PRO A 295 4.40 47.45 10.59
N THR A 296 5.57 46.88 10.88
CA THR A 296 5.77 45.60 11.58
C THR A 296 6.03 45.79 13.08
N LYS A 297 5.67 46.94 13.65
CA LYS A 297 5.73 47.17 15.10
C LYS A 297 4.33 47.20 15.69
N ILE A 298 3.96 46.11 16.34
CA ILE A 298 2.87 46.11 17.31
C ILE A 298 3.50 46.55 18.64
N ASP A 299 3.51 47.86 18.91
CA ASP A 299 3.93 48.44 20.20
C ASP A 299 2.80 48.30 21.25
N MET A 300 2.29 47.09 21.43
CA MET A 300 1.29 46.80 22.46
C MET A 300 1.71 45.55 23.24
N PRO A 301 1.95 45.66 24.55
CA PRO A 301 2.20 44.49 25.40
C PRO A 301 1.04 43.50 25.29
N PHE A 302 1.36 42.21 25.22
CA PHE A 302 0.42 41.12 24.98
C PHE A 302 -0.81 41.15 25.92
N ASP A 303 -0.61 41.53 27.18
CA ASP A 303 -1.67 41.61 28.18
C ASP A 303 -2.71 42.71 27.86
N GLU A 304 -2.28 43.80 27.22
CA GLU A 304 -3.15 44.90 26.82
C GLU A 304 -3.97 44.55 25.57
N ALA A 305 -3.39 43.76 24.66
CA ALA A 305 -4.10 43.21 23.50
C ALA A 305 -5.20 42.23 23.92
N MET A 306 -4.93 41.37 24.91
CA MET A 306 -5.90 40.40 25.43
C MET A 306 -7.05 41.07 26.20
N ALA A 307 -6.78 42.16 26.93
CA ALA A 307 -7.81 42.94 27.61
C ALA A 307 -8.78 43.66 26.64
N LYS A 308 -8.28 44.12 25.48
CA LYS A 308 -9.13 44.71 24.42
C LYS A 308 -10.05 43.69 23.76
N ILE A 309 -9.55 42.47 23.51
CA ILE A 309 -10.36 41.38 22.93
C ILE A 309 -11.46 40.94 23.90
N ALA A 310 -11.17 40.91 25.22
CA ALA A 310 -12.18 40.59 26.23
C ALA A 310 -13.27 41.67 26.40
N LYS A 311 -12.97 42.95 26.10
CA LYS A 311 -13.96 44.05 26.12
C LYS A 311 -14.81 44.15 24.85
N ALA A 312 -14.30 43.69 23.70
CA ALA A 312 -15.03 43.71 22.42
C ALA A 312 -16.08 42.60 22.28
N GLY A 313 -16.10 41.64 23.21
CA GLY A 313 -17.05 40.51 23.25
C GLY A 313 -18.26 40.71 24.17
N LYS A 314 -18.58 41.95 24.58
CA LYS A 314 -19.83 42.30 25.27
C LYS A 314 -20.67 43.24 24.43
#